data_AF-A0A9D4HHR0-F1
#
_entry.id   AF-A0A9D4HHR0-F1
#
_cell.length_a   1.000
_cell.length_b   1.000
_cell.length_c   1.000
_cell.angle_alpha   90.00
_cell.angle_beta   90.00
_cell.angle_gamma   90.00
#
_symmetry.space_group_name_H-M   'P 1'
#
loop_
_entity.id
_entity.type
_entity.pdbx_description
1 polymer ?
#
loop_
_entity_poly.entity_id
_entity_poly.type
_entity_poly.pdbx_seq_one_letter_code
_entity_poly.pdbx_strand_id
1 'polypeptide(L)'
;MSKHFKLIENELCKSIEVSQPVPKNEIDWDECVLCQEFTEDPLQCPATSRKTNAHKEQYYRSLEDDIRNYSKLNDVPLHNRFVQLEQDGFTLSDAFSTNHAKWHKLCRRNTGKNNAQRAAKRKADSDTSQQVTPAKLTRLSTGAAAKSEIGKCFFCGDSNGNLHQVSTFEMDRSVRKYALELQDTVLLAKLSVGDMISQEAVYHLKCYRDLFHRKRKESVSTPMTL
;
A
#
# COMPACT_ATOMS: atom_id res chain seq x y z
N MET A 1 4.01 -55.36 -53.46
CA MET A 1 4.94 -54.24 -53.66
C MET A 1 4.68 -53.20 -52.59
N SER A 2 5.75 -52.74 -51.93
CA SER A 2 5.91 -51.40 -51.33
C SER A 2 4.89 -50.92 -50.28
N LYS A 3 5.24 -50.15 -49.26
CA LYS A 3 6.47 -49.59 -48.67
C LYS A 3 5.92 -48.75 -47.50
N HIS A 4 6.64 -48.73 -46.37
CA HIS A 4 6.84 -47.55 -45.50
C HIS A 4 5.60 -46.83 -44.87
N PHE A 5 5.66 -46.01 -43.82
CA PHE A 5 6.57 -45.64 -42.71
C PHE A 5 6.02 -44.31 -42.15
N LYS A 6 6.29 -44.01 -40.86
CA LYS A 6 6.11 -42.72 -40.12
C LYS A 6 4.67 -42.34 -39.69
N LEU A 7 4.35 -42.15 -38.41
CA LEU A 7 4.84 -41.23 -37.34
C LEU A 7 4.26 -39.80 -37.45
N ILE A 8 3.45 -39.46 -36.42
CA ILE A 8 3.34 -38.24 -35.57
C ILE A 8 3.11 -36.86 -36.24
N GLU A 9 2.41 -36.01 -35.49
CA GLU A 9 2.25 -34.54 -35.56
C GLU A 9 1.04 -34.10 -36.41
N ASN A 10 0.26 -33.06 -36.11
CA ASN A 10 0.25 -32.07 -35.03
C ASN A 10 -1.13 -31.40 -35.01
N GLU A 11 -1.45 -30.82 -33.86
CA GLU A 11 -2.36 -29.71 -33.58
C GLU A 11 -2.72 -28.77 -34.76
N LEU A 12 -4.01 -28.43 -34.89
CA LEU A 12 -4.40 -27.07 -35.34
C LEU A 12 -5.82 -26.68 -34.87
N CYS A 13 -5.83 -25.91 -33.78
CA CYS A 13 -6.49 -24.60 -33.67
C CYS A 13 -7.98 -24.47 -34.06
N LYS A 14 -8.84 -24.28 -33.05
CA LYS A 14 -9.97 -23.33 -33.16
C LYS A 14 -10.20 -22.63 -31.82
N SER A 15 -9.67 -21.43 -31.77
CA SER A 15 -9.77 -20.43 -30.73
C SER A 15 -11.22 -20.13 -30.36
N ILE A 16 -11.55 -20.20 -29.08
CA ILE A 16 -12.63 -19.43 -28.49
C ILE A 16 -11.98 -18.48 -27.49
N GLU A 17 -11.65 -17.28 -27.98
CA GLU A 17 -11.27 -16.16 -27.12
C GLU A 17 -12.50 -15.71 -26.35
N VAL A 18 -12.67 -16.23 -25.14
CA VAL A 18 -13.54 -15.59 -24.15
C VAL A 18 -12.73 -14.43 -23.56
N SER A 19 -12.96 -13.24 -24.10
CA SER A 19 -12.43 -11.98 -23.56
C SER A 19 -13.04 -11.73 -22.19
N GLN A 20 -12.38 -12.19 -21.13
CA GLN A 20 -12.61 -11.67 -19.79
C GLN A 20 -11.86 -10.34 -19.65
N PRO A 21 -12.44 -9.30 -19.03
CA PRO A 21 -11.72 -8.07 -18.74
C PRO A 21 -10.70 -8.36 -17.63
N VAL A 22 -9.44 -8.57 -18.01
CA VAL A 22 -8.32 -8.70 -17.07
C VAL A 22 -8.15 -7.36 -16.35
N PRO A 23 -8.23 -7.30 -15.02
CA PRO A 23 -7.89 -6.08 -14.30
C PRO A 23 -6.40 -5.82 -14.50
N LYS A 24 -6.07 -4.81 -15.32
CA LYS A 24 -4.69 -4.34 -15.50
C LYS A 24 -4.17 -3.76 -14.18
N ASN A 25 -3.55 -4.60 -13.37
CA ASN A 25 -2.57 -4.18 -12.37
C ASN A 25 -1.24 -3.93 -13.10
N GLU A 26 -1.22 -3.00 -14.06
CA GLU A 26 -0.01 -2.66 -14.80
C GLU A 26 0.93 -1.91 -13.85
N ILE A 27 2.05 -2.53 -13.51
CA ILE A 27 3.05 -1.95 -12.60
C ILE A 27 3.82 -0.90 -13.38
N ASP A 28 3.79 0.33 -12.89
CA ASP A 28 4.69 1.38 -13.36
C ASP A 28 6.06 1.18 -12.70
N TRP A 29 7.05 0.85 -13.52
CA TRP A 29 8.43 0.58 -13.10
C TRP A 29 9.26 1.84 -12.90
N ASP A 30 8.77 3.00 -13.38
CA ASP A 30 9.37 4.29 -13.12
C ASP A 30 8.99 4.87 -11.76
N GLU A 31 7.88 4.39 -11.18
CA GLU A 31 7.48 4.68 -9.80
C GLU A 31 8.06 3.67 -8.78
N CYS A 32 7.80 3.91 -7.49
CA CYS A 32 8.16 2.94 -6.46
C CYS A 32 7.33 1.66 -6.61
N VAL A 33 7.97 0.50 -6.78
CA VAL A 33 7.26 -0.78 -6.95
C VAL A 33 6.42 -1.17 -5.72
N LEU A 34 6.83 -0.73 -4.52
CA LEU A 34 6.18 -1.08 -3.26
C LEU A 34 4.91 -0.28 -2.98
N CYS A 35 4.89 1.02 -3.30
CA CYS A 35 3.71 1.86 -3.07
C CYS A 35 2.94 2.20 -4.35
N GLN A 36 3.60 2.21 -5.52
CA GLN A 36 3.04 2.71 -6.79
C GLN A 36 2.49 4.14 -6.65
N GLU A 37 3.23 4.93 -5.88
CA GLU A 37 2.98 6.33 -5.62
C GLU A 37 4.21 7.13 -6.06
N PHE A 38 3.98 8.19 -6.82
CA PHE A 38 4.95 9.25 -7.01
C PHE A 38 5.02 10.06 -5.72
N THR A 39 6.20 10.08 -5.12
CA THR A 39 6.49 10.94 -3.98
C THR A 39 7.66 11.84 -4.35
N GLU A 40 7.77 12.99 -3.69
CA GLU A 40 8.95 13.87 -3.83
C GLU A 40 10.23 13.19 -3.28
N ASP A 41 10.08 12.06 -2.55
CA ASP A 41 11.23 11.32 -2.03
C ASP A 41 12.01 10.65 -3.17
N PRO A 42 13.35 10.71 -3.13
CA PRO A 42 14.17 10.10 -4.15
C PRO A 42 14.03 8.57 -4.15
N LEU A 43 13.84 8.02 -5.35
CA LEU A 43 13.82 6.58 -5.59
C LEU A 43 15.23 5.99 -5.56
N GLN A 44 15.36 4.84 -4.91
CA GLN A 44 16.55 4.01 -4.96
C GLN A 44 16.38 2.93 -6.02
N CYS A 45 17.35 2.83 -6.92
CA CYS A 45 17.44 1.78 -7.94
C CYS A 45 18.76 1.01 -7.75
N PRO A 46 18.75 -0.28 -7.42
CA PRO A 46 19.99 -1.07 -7.34
C PRO A 46 20.77 -1.09 -8.65
N ALA A 47 20.06 -1.02 -9.79
CA ALA A 47 20.69 -1.12 -11.10
C ALA A 47 21.66 0.05 -11.40
N THR A 48 21.39 1.24 -10.85
CA THR A 48 22.24 2.44 -11.01
C THR A 48 23.46 2.45 -10.10
N SER A 49 23.59 1.47 -9.19
CA SER A 49 24.76 1.31 -8.32
C SER A 49 26.01 0.95 -9.12
N ARG A 50 27.17 1.46 -8.69
CA ARG A 50 28.50 1.11 -9.26
C ARG A 50 28.97 -0.30 -8.87
N LYS A 51 28.17 -1.05 -8.11
CA LYS A 51 28.48 -2.40 -7.64
C LYS A 51 28.35 -3.45 -8.75
N THR A 52 28.89 -4.66 -8.50
CA THR A 52 28.81 -5.80 -9.43
C THR A 52 27.37 -6.28 -9.65
N ASN A 53 27.11 -6.94 -10.77
CA ASN A 53 25.77 -7.47 -11.10
C ASN A 53 25.27 -8.47 -10.04
N ALA A 54 26.13 -9.36 -9.54
CA ALA A 54 25.80 -10.27 -8.45
C ALA A 54 25.30 -9.52 -7.19
N HIS A 55 25.91 -8.36 -6.87
CA HIS A 55 25.47 -7.55 -5.74
C HIS A 55 24.13 -6.83 -6.05
N LYS A 56 23.86 -6.45 -7.30
CA LYS A 56 22.59 -5.85 -7.72
C LYS A 56 21.45 -6.87 -7.60
N GLU A 57 21.67 -8.08 -8.11
CA GLU A 57 20.73 -9.21 -8.01
C GLU A 57 20.39 -9.53 -6.55
N GLN A 58 21.38 -9.49 -5.65
CA GLN A 58 21.15 -9.70 -4.21
C GLN A 58 20.17 -8.69 -3.59
N TYR A 59 20.14 -7.44 -4.06
CA TYR A 59 19.17 -6.45 -3.57
C TYR A 59 17.73 -6.77 -3.97
N TYR A 60 17.53 -7.31 -5.18
CA TYR A 60 16.22 -7.71 -5.69
C TYR A 60 15.76 -9.03 -5.07
N ARG A 61 16.65 -10.01 -4.88
CA ARG A 61 16.34 -11.24 -4.14
C ARG A 61 15.93 -10.94 -2.69
N SER A 62 16.69 -10.07 -2.01
CA SER A 62 16.29 -9.63 -0.66
C SER A 62 14.96 -8.90 -0.65
N LEU A 63 14.58 -8.21 -1.72
CA LEU A 63 13.28 -7.56 -1.81
C LEU A 63 12.14 -8.56 -1.99
N GLU A 64 12.34 -9.54 -2.88
CA GLU A 64 11.41 -10.66 -3.06
C GLU A 64 11.15 -11.38 -1.73
N ASP A 65 12.21 -11.71 -0.99
CA ASP A 65 12.10 -12.35 0.33
C ASP A 65 11.29 -11.49 1.31
N ASP A 66 11.57 -10.18 1.37
CA ASP A 66 10.84 -9.25 2.24
C ASP A 66 9.35 -9.19 1.87
N ILE A 67 9.01 -9.13 0.58
CA ILE A 67 7.63 -9.11 0.08
C ILE A 67 6.90 -10.43 0.43
N ARG A 68 7.55 -11.57 0.21
CA ARG A 68 6.99 -12.90 0.49
C ARG A 68 6.85 -13.16 1.99
N ASN A 69 7.69 -12.54 2.82
CA ASN A 69 7.54 -12.60 4.28
C ASN A 69 6.44 -11.65 4.78
N TYR A 70 6.31 -10.46 4.17
CA TYR A 70 5.28 -9.50 4.53
C TYR A 70 3.86 -10.04 4.25
N SER A 71 3.67 -10.75 3.14
CA SER A 71 2.38 -11.36 2.78
C SER A 71 1.92 -12.45 3.74
N LYS A 72 2.84 -13.14 4.40
CA LYS A 72 2.52 -14.16 5.41
C LYS A 72 1.99 -13.57 6.72
N LEU A 73 2.24 -12.29 6.98
CA LEU A 73 2.01 -11.66 8.30
C LEU A 73 0.84 -10.69 8.32
N ASN A 74 0.58 -10.04 7.19
CA ASN A 74 -0.55 -9.13 7.02
C ASN A 74 -1.50 -9.73 5.99
N ASP A 75 -2.74 -10.01 6.39
CA ASP A 75 -3.81 -10.33 5.44
C ASP A 75 -3.97 -9.14 4.47
N VAL A 76 -3.46 -9.26 3.23
CA VAL A 76 -3.63 -8.36 2.04
C VAL A 76 -2.54 -7.27 1.85
N PRO A 77 -2.28 -6.63 0.66
CA PRO A 77 -2.44 -6.93 -0.78
C PRO A 77 -1.12 -6.88 -1.60
N LEU A 78 0.05 -6.72 -0.96
CA LEU A 78 1.26 -6.31 -1.66
C LEU A 78 1.82 -7.42 -2.57
N HIS A 79 1.77 -8.67 -2.09
CA HIS A 79 2.18 -9.83 -2.88
C HIS A 79 1.21 -10.12 -4.03
N ASN A 80 -0.11 -9.94 -3.83
CA ASN A 80 -1.12 -10.19 -4.88
C ASN A 80 -0.92 -9.31 -6.12
N ARG A 81 -0.26 -8.14 -5.99
CA ARG A 81 0.14 -7.30 -7.13
C ARG A 81 1.22 -7.94 -7.99
N PHE A 82 2.05 -8.79 -7.39
CA PHE A 82 3.21 -9.41 -8.02
C PHE A 82 3.00 -10.88 -8.40
N VAL A 83 1.93 -11.51 -7.92
CA VAL A 83 1.57 -12.91 -8.27
C VAL A 83 1.49 -13.11 -9.79
N GLN A 84 1.03 -12.10 -10.53
CA GLN A 84 0.94 -12.17 -11.99
C GLN A 84 2.30 -12.08 -12.71
N LEU A 85 3.37 -11.66 -12.02
CA LEU A 85 4.72 -11.60 -12.57
C LEU A 85 5.48 -12.93 -12.45
N GLU A 86 5.04 -13.83 -11.56
CA GLU A 86 5.58 -15.18 -11.41
C GLU A 86 4.91 -16.12 -12.44
N GLN A 87 5.34 -16.04 -13.71
CA GLN A 87 4.90 -16.92 -14.79
C GLN A 87 6.08 -17.77 -15.30
N ASP A 88 5.82 -19.02 -15.70
CA ASP A 88 6.76 -19.89 -16.43
C ASP A 88 8.20 -19.95 -15.87
N GLY A 89 8.34 -20.17 -14.56
CA GLY A 89 9.65 -20.36 -13.91
C GLY A 89 10.46 -19.06 -13.69
N PHE A 90 9.87 -17.91 -13.99
CA PHE A 90 10.47 -16.60 -13.76
C PHE A 90 10.24 -16.13 -12.31
N THR A 91 11.31 -15.78 -11.60
CA THR A 91 11.18 -15.32 -10.21
C THR A 91 10.82 -13.83 -10.15
N LEU A 92 10.23 -13.40 -9.04
CA LEU A 92 9.92 -11.99 -8.83
C LEU A 92 11.19 -11.11 -8.85
N SER A 93 12.31 -11.63 -8.35
CA SER A 93 13.60 -10.94 -8.44
C SER A 93 14.09 -10.73 -9.88
N ASP A 94 13.80 -11.66 -10.79
CA ASP A 94 14.15 -11.53 -12.21
C ASP A 94 13.30 -10.43 -12.87
N ALA A 95 12.01 -10.35 -12.53
CA ALA A 95 11.12 -9.28 -12.98
C ALA A 95 11.60 -7.91 -12.49
N PHE A 96 12.02 -7.81 -11.23
CA PHE A 96 12.56 -6.58 -10.66
C PHE A 96 13.89 -6.18 -11.30
N SER A 97 14.75 -7.15 -11.58
CA SER A 97 16.04 -6.91 -12.23
C SER A 97 15.85 -6.40 -13.65
N THR A 98 15.04 -7.10 -14.44
CA THR A 98 14.77 -6.80 -15.86
C THR A 98 14.14 -5.42 -16.02
N ASN A 99 13.22 -5.06 -15.13
CA ASN A 99 12.51 -3.78 -15.19
C ASN A 99 13.17 -2.67 -14.35
N HIS A 100 14.40 -2.88 -13.86
CA HIS A 100 15.15 -1.87 -13.11
C HIS A 100 14.37 -1.28 -11.92
N ALA A 101 13.64 -2.13 -11.21
CA ALA A 101 12.68 -1.75 -10.17
C ALA A 101 13.25 -0.75 -9.15
N LYS A 102 12.43 0.25 -8.85
CA LYS A 102 12.80 1.37 -7.98
C LYS A 102 11.95 1.39 -6.72
N TRP A 103 12.47 1.97 -5.62
CA TRP A 103 11.67 2.14 -4.39
C TRP A 103 12.13 3.30 -3.53
N HIS A 104 11.20 3.86 -2.74
CA HIS A 104 11.58 4.79 -1.68
C HIS A 104 12.34 4.06 -0.57
N LYS A 105 13.32 4.76 0.05
CA LYS A 105 14.07 4.26 1.20
C LYS A 105 13.14 3.88 2.37
N LEU A 106 12.06 4.63 2.56
CA LEU A 106 11.05 4.37 3.59
C LEU A 106 10.21 3.14 3.26
N CYS A 107 9.72 3.00 2.02
CA CYS A 107 8.99 1.82 1.58
C CYS A 107 9.82 0.54 1.79
N ARG A 108 11.09 0.54 1.37
CA ARG A 108 11.97 -0.63 1.57
C ARG A 108 12.17 -0.98 3.05
N ARG A 109 12.36 0.04 3.90
CA ARG A 109 12.48 -0.17 5.35
C ARG A 109 11.18 -0.73 5.94
N ASN A 110 10.04 -0.29 5.43
CA ASN A 110 8.74 -0.66 5.95
C ASN A 110 8.34 -2.10 5.59
N THR A 111 8.77 -2.57 4.42
CA THR A 111 8.58 -3.96 3.95
C THR A 111 9.60 -4.92 4.58
N GLY A 112 10.75 -4.43 5.03
CA GLY A 112 11.85 -5.26 5.56
C GLY A 112 11.54 -5.98 6.89
N LYS A 113 12.34 -7.04 7.14
CA LYS A 113 12.29 -7.97 8.28
C LYS A 113 11.91 -7.39 9.65
N ASN A 114 12.38 -6.18 10.00
CA ASN A 114 12.14 -5.56 11.31
C ASN A 114 10.68 -5.11 11.53
N ASN A 115 9.90 -4.95 10.47
CA ASN A 115 8.48 -4.64 10.57
C ASN A 115 7.62 -5.90 10.57
N ALA A 116 7.99 -6.91 9.79
CA ALA A 116 7.44 -8.24 9.87
C ALA A 116 7.52 -8.80 11.30
N GLN A 117 8.70 -8.71 11.93
CA GLN A 117 8.90 -9.17 13.32
C GLN A 117 8.14 -8.33 14.36
N ARG A 118 8.02 -7.01 14.15
CA ARG A 118 7.21 -6.13 15.00
C ARG A 118 5.70 -6.38 14.86
N ALA A 119 5.22 -6.69 13.65
CA ALA A 119 3.84 -7.07 13.41
C ALA A 119 3.52 -8.43 14.03
N ALA A 120 4.41 -9.42 13.89
CA ALA A 120 4.30 -10.71 14.57
C ALA A 120 4.27 -10.56 16.10
N LYS A 121 5.12 -9.70 16.67
CA LYS A 121 5.11 -9.42 18.11
C LYS A 121 3.79 -8.78 18.58
N ARG A 122 3.22 -7.83 17.81
CA ARG A 122 1.90 -7.26 18.12
C ARG A 122 0.77 -8.29 18.09
N LYS A 123 0.85 -9.31 17.22
CA LYS A 123 -0.12 -10.41 17.20
C LYS A 123 0.05 -11.37 18.39
N ALA A 124 1.28 -11.60 18.85
CA ALA A 124 1.54 -12.42 20.04
C ALA A 124 1.13 -11.72 21.36
N ASP A 125 1.38 -10.42 21.48
CA ASP A 125 1.04 -9.65 22.69
C ASP A 125 -0.48 -9.44 22.85
N SER A 126 -1.26 -9.50 21.75
CA SER A 126 -2.71 -9.35 21.78
C SER A 126 -3.47 -10.59 22.28
N ASP A 127 -2.81 -11.76 22.34
CA ASP A 127 -3.41 -13.03 22.76
C ASP A 127 -3.27 -13.30 24.28
N THR A 128 -2.53 -12.46 25.02
CA THR A 128 -2.21 -12.69 26.46
C THR A 128 -2.92 -11.72 27.41
N SER A 129 -3.90 -10.92 26.98
CA SER A 129 -4.63 -10.04 27.92
C SER A 129 -6.12 -9.93 27.61
N GLN A 130 -6.82 -11.05 27.75
CA GLN A 130 -8.20 -11.03 28.23
C GLN A 130 -8.19 -11.14 29.76
N GLN A 131 -7.98 -10.05 30.49
CA GLN A 131 -8.56 -9.93 31.83
C GLN A 131 -9.06 -8.51 32.10
N VAL A 132 -10.37 -8.49 32.36
CA VAL A 132 -11.23 -7.39 32.77
C VAL A 132 -10.66 -6.68 33.99
N THR A 133 -10.49 -5.35 33.94
CA THR A 133 -10.77 -4.46 35.08
C THR A 133 -11.18 -3.05 34.61
N PRO A 134 -12.17 -2.39 35.26
CA PRO A 134 -12.57 -1.03 34.92
C PRO A 134 -11.69 -0.03 35.67
N ALA A 135 -10.85 0.72 34.95
CA ALA A 135 -10.12 1.84 35.53
C ALA A 135 -11.06 3.03 35.73
N LYS A 136 -11.23 3.44 37.00
CA LYS A 136 -11.89 4.68 37.43
C LYS A 136 -11.26 5.87 36.71
N LEU A 137 -12.06 6.70 36.04
CA LEU A 137 -11.70 8.08 35.70
C LEU A 137 -12.76 9.06 36.18
N THR A 138 -12.27 10.08 36.89
CA THR A 138 -12.98 11.13 37.59
C THR A 138 -13.54 12.17 36.61
N ARG A 139 -14.87 12.30 36.65
CA ARG A 139 -15.79 13.39 36.30
C ARG A 139 -15.27 14.74 35.71
N LEU A 140 -15.82 15.05 34.51
CA LEU A 140 -16.35 16.32 33.90
C LEU A 140 -15.42 17.50 33.47
N SER A 141 -15.58 17.90 32.20
CA SER A 141 -16.32 19.14 31.88
C SER A 141 -16.93 19.10 30.47
N THR A 142 -18.19 19.54 30.41
CA THR A 142 -19.02 19.65 29.21
C THR A 142 -18.74 21.00 28.56
N GLY A 143 -17.98 21.00 27.48
CA GLY A 143 -17.88 22.12 26.53
C GLY A 143 -18.50 21.67 25.20
N ALA A 144 -19.58 22.31 24.79
CA ALA A 144 -20.25 22.04 23.53
C ALA A 144 -19.46 22.70 22.38
N ALA A 145 -18.57 21.94 21.75
CA ALA A 145 -18.07 22.19 20.40
C ALA A 145 -17.48 20.89 19.86
N ALA A 146 -18.16 20.28 18.87
CA ALA A 146 -17.74 19.15 18.05
C ALA A 146 -16.79 18.14 18.73
N LYS A 147 -17.32 17.33 19.66
CA LYS A 147 -16.67 16.05 19.99
C LYS A 147 -16.66 15.25 18.69
N SER A 148 -15.47 14.94 18.18
CA SER A 148 -15.31 13.88 17.18
C SER A 148 -16.16 12.71 17.66
N GLU A 149 -17.09 12.26 16.82
CA GLU A 149 -17.99 11.17 17.17
C GLU A 149 -17.13 9.94 17.46
N ILE A 150 -16.91 9.67 18.76
CA ILE A 150 -15.94 8.70 19.24
C ILE A 150 -16.24 7.36 18.56
N GLY A 151 -15.27 6.85 17.78
CA GLY A 151 -15.43 5.59 17.04
C GLY A 151 -16.04 5.72 15.63
N LYS A 152 -16.12 6.93 15.06
CA LYS A 152 -16.47 7.12 13.64
C LYS A 152 -15.28 7.59 12.83
N CYS A 153 -15.22 7.15 11.57
CA CYS A 153 -14.17 7.53 10.64
C CYS A 153 -14.17 9.04 10.44
N PHE A 154 -13.02 9.66 10.67
CA PHE A 154 -12.79 11.09 10.54
C PHE A 154 -13.18 11.63 9.15
N PHE A 155 -12.97 10.83 8.09
CA PHE A 155 -13.26 11.24 6.72
C PHE A 155 -14.75 11.12 6.38
N CYS A 156 -15.32 9.92 6.45
CA CYS A 156 -16.69 9.66 5.98
C CYS A 156 -17.77 9.79 7.07
N GLY A 157 -17.40 9.77 8.35
CA GLY A 157 -18.35 9.81 9.47
C GLY A 157 -19.01 8.47 9.82
N ASP A 158 -18.62 7.37 9.18
CA ASP A 158 -19.17 6.04 9.48
C ASP A 158 -18.31 5.28 10.50
N SER A 159 -18.95 4.42 11.30
CA SER A 159 -18.28 3.48 12.22
C SER A 159 -18.07 2.08 11.63
N ASN A 160 -18.46 1.86 10.37
CA ASN A 160 -18.50 0.53 9.77
C ASN A 160 -17.14 0.10 9.21
N GLY A 161 -16.58 -0.96 9.80
CA GLY A 161 -15.36 -1.61 9.32
C GLY A 161 -14.18 -1.45 10.27
N ASN A 162 -12.98 -1.76 9.77
CA ASN A 162 -11.76 -1.63 10.58
C ASN A 162 -11.31 -0.17 10.61
N LEU A 163 -11.35 0.41 11.81
CA LEU A 163 -10.90 1.78 12.09
C LEU A 163 -9.48 1.76 12.63
N HIS A 164 -8.64 2.62 12.07
CA HIS A 164 -7.28 2.84 12.50
C HIS A 164 -7.19 4.14 13.29
N GLN A 165 -6.48 4.11 14.42
CA GLN A 165 -6.22 5.31 15.20
C GLN A 165 -5.08 6.12 14.59
N VAL A 166 -5.24 7.44 14.53
CA VAL A 166 -4.16 8.34 14.16
C VAL A 166 -3.13 8.36 15.28
N SER A 167 -1.87 8.07 14.93
CA SER A 167 -0.77 7.93 15.90
C SER A 167 0.48 8.72 15.53
N THR A 168 0.46 9.46 14.41
CA THR A 168 1.61 10.23 13.91
C THR A 168 1.20 11.62 13.44
N PHE A 169 2.00 12.64 13.79
CA PHE A 169 1.79 14.02 13.33
C PHE A 169 1.98 14.17 11.81
N GLU A 170 2.79 13.30 11.19
CA GLU A 170 2.97 13.29 9.73
C GLU A 170 1.66 12.97 8.98
N MET A 171 0.79 12.17 9.59
CA MET A 171 -0.52 11.90 9.01
C MET A 171 -1.41 13.15 9.04
N ASP A 172 -1.47 13.86 10.18
CA ASP A 172 -2.20 15.13 10.29
C ASP A 172 -1.68 16.16 9.27
N ARG A 173 -0.35 16.29 9.16
CA ARG A 173 0.31 17.20 8.23
C ARG A 173 -0.07 16.90 6.78
N SER A 174 -0.04 15.61 6.39
CA SER A 174 -0.41 15.17 5.05
C SER A 174 -1.89 15.45 4.76
N VAL A 175 -2.77 15.14 5.71
CA VAL A 175 -4.22 15.35 5.56
C VAL A 175 -4.54 16.84 5.46
N ARG A 176 -3.91 17.72 6.25
CA ARG A 176 -4.04 19.19 6.11
C ARG A 176 -3.55 19.67 4.75
N LYS A 177 -2.39 19.21 4.29
CA LYS A 177 -1.86 19.55 2.96
C LYS A 177 -2.86 19.20 1.86
N TYR A 178 -3.38 17.97 1.86
CA TYR A 178 -4.34 17.53 0.85
C TYR A 178 -5.68 18.24 0.95
N ALA A 179 -6.17 18.52 2.16
CA ALA A 179 -7.41 19.27 2.35
C ALA A 179 -7.31 20.70 1.79
N LEU A 180 -6.16 21.37 1.97
CA LEU A 180 -5.88 22.68 1.40
C LEU A 180 -5.79 22.64 -0.12
N GLU A 181 -5.00 21.70 -0.67
CA GLU A 181 -4.81 21.55 -2.12
C GLU A 181 -6.12 21.20 -2.84
N LEU A 182 -6.96 20.34 -2.26
CA LEU A 182 -8.27 19.96 -2.79
C LEU A 182 -9.38 20.97 -2.49
N GLN A 183 -9.08 22.00 -1.69
CA GLN A 183 -10.09 22.91 -1.15
C GLN A 183 -11.28 22.16 -0.49
N ASP A 184 -11.00 21.02 0.16
CA ASP A 184 -12.01 20.20 0.83
C ASP A 184 -12.45 20.90 2.13
N THR A 185 -13.39 21.84 2.00
CA THR A 185 -13.84 22.73 3.08
C THR A 185 -14.42 21.96 4.26
N VAL A 186 -15.04 20.81 4.01
CA VAL A 186 -15.57 19.93 5.06
C VAL A 186 -14.43 19.33 5.88
N LEU A 187 -13.40 18.82 5.21
CA LEU A 187 -12.23 18.27 5.89
C LEU A 187 -11.42 19.36 6.61
N LEU A 188 -11.30 20.56 6.01
CA LEU A 188 -10.65 21.71 6.66
C LEU A 188 -11.39 22.17 7.92
N ALA A 189 -12.72 22.19 7.91
CA ALA A 189 -13.53 22.50 9.08
C ALA A 189 -13.35 21.46 10.21
N LYS A 190 -13.21 20.17 9.88
CA LYS A 190 -12.88 19.14 10.88
C LYS A 190 -11.50 19.36 11.46
N LEU A 191 -10.52 19.78 10.66
CA LEU A 191 -9.14 20.03 11.08
C LEU A 191 -8.97 21.36 11.83
N SER A 192 -9.92 22.29 11.78
CA SER A 192 -9.84 23.55 12.54
C SER A 192 -10.10 23.37 14.03
N VAL A 193 -10.76 22.27 14.42
CA VAL A 193 -11.04 21.93 15.83
C VAL A 193 -9.76 21.59 16.60
N GLY A 194 -8.76 21.03 15.91
CA GLY A 194 -7.48 20.63 16.48
C GLY A 194 -6.74 19.69 15.53
N ASP A 195 -5.55 19.25 15.91
CA ASP A 195 -4.89 18.17 15.16
C ASP A 195 -5.62 16.84 15.34
N MET A 196 -5.45 15.94 14.38
CA MET A 196 -6.12 14.63 14.36
C MET A 196 -5.76 13.76 15.57
N ILE A 197 -4.60 13.95 16.22
CA ILE A 197 -4.21 13.21 17.42
C ILE A 197 -4.96 13.76 18.64
N SER A 198 -4.99 15.07 18.81
CA SER A 198 -5.73 15.77 19.87
C SER A 198 -7.23 15.49 19.80
N GLN A 199 -7.76 15.27 18.59
CA GLN A 199 -9.15 14.87 18.36
C GLN A 199 -9.39 13.35 18.52
N GLU A 200 -8.37 12.58 18.90
CA GLU A 200 -8.40 11.12 18.98
C GLU A 200 -9.00 10.47 17.71
N ALA A 201 -8.66 11.04 16.55
CA ALA A 201 -9.30 10.68 15.30
C ALA A 201 -9.00 9.22 14.93
N VAL A 202 -10.04 8.54 14.45
CA VAL A 202 -9.95 7.20 13.87
C VAL A 202 -10.39 7.25 12.40
N TYR A 203 -9.92 6.36 11.55
CA TYR A 203 -10.20 6.41 10.12
C TYR A 203 -10.19 5.05 9.45
N HIS A 204 -10.92 4.91 8.34
CA HIS A 204 -10.78 3.77 7.44
C HIS A 204 -9.56 3.96 6.53
N LEU A 205 -8.74 2.92 6.36
CA LEU A 205 -7.60 2.95 5.44
C LEU A 205 -8.04 3.28 3.99
N LYS A 206 -9.23 2.80 3.59
CA LYS A 206 -9.84 3.13 2.30
C LYS A 206 -10.10 4.63 2.16
N CYS A 207 -10.75 5.27 3.15
CA CYS A 207 -11.07 6.69 3.07
C CYS A 207 -9.83 7.58 3.02
N TYR A 208 -8.77 7.22 3.74
CA TYR A 208 -7.50 7.92 3.65
C TYR A 208 -6.88 7.82 2.25
N ARG A 209 -6.88 6.61 1.67
CA ARG A 209 -6.42 6.40 0.30
C ARG A 209 -7.29 7.13 -0.73
N ASP A 210 -8.59 7.19 -0.54
CA ASP A 210 -9.52 7.92 -1.43
C ASP A 210 -9.23 9.43 -1.42
N LEU A 211 -8.89 10.02 -0.25
CA LEU A 211 -8.41 11.41 -0.17
C LEU A 211 -7.14 11.62 -1.01
N PHE A 212 -6.17 10.71 -0.89
CA PHE A 212 -4.92 10.77 -1.66
C PHE A 212 -5.16 10.65 -3.18
N HIS A 213 -6.05 9.73 -3.61
CA HIS A 213 -6.39 9.57 -5.01
C HIS A 213 -7.10 10.79 -5.60
N ARG A 214 -8.00 11.43 -4.83
CA ARG A 214 -8.62 12.70 -5.23
C ARG A 214 -7.57 13.75 -5.51
N LYS A 215 -6.58 13.90 -4.63
CA LYS A 215 -5.44 14.82 -4.83
C LYS A 215 -4.65 14.53 -6.10
N ARG A 216 -4.37 13.25 -6.38
CA ARG A 216 -3.68 12.83 -7.61
C ARG A 216 -4.49 13.21 -8.87
N LYS A 217 -5.80 13.01 -8.84
CA LYS A 217 -6.68 13.33 -9.97
C LYS A 217 -6.67 14.83 -10.27
N GLU A 218 -6.71 15.68 -9.24
CA GLU A 218 -6.69 17.14 -9.41
C GLU A 218 -5.38 17.64 -10.03
N SER A 219 -4.24 17.04 -9.67
CA SER A 219 -2.93 17.38 -10.25
C SER A 219 -2.78 16.97 -11.72
N VAL A 220 -3.62 16.05 -12.21
CA VAL A 220 -3.64 15.63 -13.63
C VAL A 220 -4.64 16.47 -14.44
N SER A 221 -5.66 17.06 -13.80
CA SER A 221 -6.71 17.86 -14.47
C SER A 221 -6.47 19.37 -14.50
N THR A 222 -5.42 19.88 -13.85
CA THR A 222 -5.07 21.31 -13.92
C THR A 222 -4.00 21.55 -14.99
N PRO A 223 -4.36 21.96 -16.23
CA PRO A 223 -3.38 22.57 -17.11
C PRO A 223 -2.95 23.91 -16.51
N MET A 224 -1.64 24.14 -16.43
CA MET A 224 -1.04 25.43 -16.09
C MET A 224 -1.73 26.53 -16.91
N THR A 225 -2.51 27.36 -16.24
CA THR A 225 -2.96 28.63 -16.78
C THR A 225 -2.03 29.70 -16.20
N LEU A 226 -1.21 30.26 -17.10
CA LEU A 226 -0.38 31.44 -16.87
C LEU A 226 -1.26 32.69 -16.75
#